data_AF-A0A135VHQ5-F1
#
_entry.id   AF-A0A135VHQ5-F1
#
_cell.length_a   1.000
_cell.length_b   1.000
_cell.length_c   1.000
_cell.angle_alpha   90.00
_cell.angle_beta   90.00
_cell.angle_gamma   90.00
#
_symmetry.space_group_name_H-M   'P 1'
#
loop_
_entity.id
_entity.type
_entity.pdbx_description
1 polymer ?
#
loop_
_entity_poly.entity_id
_entity_poly.type
_entity_poly.pdbx_seq_one_letter_code
_entity_poly.pdbx_strand_id
1 'polypeptide(L)'
;MKAQEIGCEEVVDFSPRAKFIAITIDELVLIPIAMWIVYIFRPDWFLIATVLLIIGAVVFVAAKYYLVYPSLLEEARPFYELKGMTGIVIEEVTQIAGKIRVGAEIWEARCDIGTINKGTEVVVLARESMKVRVEPLSNRTATN
;
A
#
# COMPACT_ATOMS: atom_id res chain seq x y z
N MET A 1 2.39 -16.49 32.33
CA MET A 1 1.79 -15.47 31.43
C MET A 1 2.92 -14.57 30.95
N LYS A 2 3.31 -14.64 29.68
CA LYS A 2 4.36 -13.81 29.09
C LYS A 2 3.66 -12.74 28.25
N ALA A 3 3.84 -11.48 28.62
CA ALA A 3 3.40 -10.34 27.83
C ALA A 3 4.25 -10.30 26.55
N GLN A 4 3.58 -10.30 25.40
CA GLN A 4 4.19 -10.17 24.09
C GLN A 4 4.41 -8.68 23.84
N GLU A 5 5.66 -8.25 23.88
CA GLU A 5 6.06 -6.90 23.49
C GLU A 5 5.71 -6.73 22.01
N ILE A 6 4.74 -5.87 21.75
CA ILE A 6 4.33 -5.47 20.42
C ILE A 6 5.43 -4.51 19.97
N GLY A 7 6.40 -5.04 19.22
CA GLY A 7 7.44 -4.23 18.59
C GLY A 7 6.77 -3.14 17.78
N CYS A 8 6.98 -1.89 18.21
CA CYS A 8 6.71 -0.72 17.40
C CYS A 8 7.69 -0.82 16.23
N GLU A 9 7.28 -1.41 15.10
CA GLU A 9 7.98 -1.22 13.84
C GLU A 9 7.95 0.29 13.59
N GLU A 10 9.10 0.94 13.77
CA GLU A 10 9.33 2.30 13.35
C GLU A 10 9.10 2.31 11.83
N VAL A 11 7.90 2.67 11.41
CA VAL A 11 7.59 2.87 10.00
C VAL A 11 8.35 4.12 9.62
N VAL A 12 9.58 3.96 9.14
CA VAL A 12 10.38 5.07 8.64
C VAL A 12 9.66 5.60 7.41
N ASP A 13 8.91 6.68 7.60
CA ASP A 13 8.20 7.38 6.53
C ASP A 13 9.21 8.06 5.61
N PHE A 14 9.79 7.26 4.71
CA PHE A 14 10.63 7.78 3.65
C PHE A 14 9.77 8.66 2.74
N SER A 15 10.19 9.92 2.60
CA SER A 15 9.56 10.83 1.65
C SER A 15 9.47 10.18 0.25
N PRO A 16 8.43 10.47 -0.54
CA PRO A 16 8.29 9.97 -1.91
C PRO A 16 9.56 10.16 -2.77
N ARG A 17 10.31 11.24 -2.51
CA ARG A 17 11.60 11.53 -3.15
C ARG A 17 12.68 10.54 -2.76
N ALA A 18 12.77 10.15 -1.48
CA ALA A 18 13.73 9.16 -1.00
C ALA A 18 13.43 7.76 -1.57
N LYS A 19 12.15 7.37 -1.65
CA LYS A 19 11.73 6.11 -2.29
C LYS A 19 12.11 6.08 -3.77
N PHE A 20 11.88 7.18 -4.48
CA PHE A 20 12.26 7.31 -5.89
C PHE A 20 13.78 7.19 -6.09
N ILE A 21 14.58 7.87 -5.24
CA ILE A 21 16.04 7.78 -5.29
C ILE A 21 16.51 6.34 -5.03
N ALA A 22 15.93 5.66 -4.04
CA ALA A 22 16.27 4.28 -3.72
C ALA A 22 15.97 3.29 -4.87
N ILE A 23 14.86 3.49 -5.59
CA ILE A 23 14.47 2.67 -6.75
C ILE A 23 15.26 3.01 -8.02
N THR A 24 16.04 4.10 -8.02
CA THR A 24 16.81 4.54 -9.21
C THR A 24 18.31 4.26 -9.05
N ILE A 25 18.75 3.85 -7.85
CA ILE A 25 20.18 3.67 -7.54
C ILE A 25 20.77 2.48 -8.28
N ASP A 26 19.99 1.42 -8.47
CA ASP A 26 20.41 0.20 -9.15
C ASP A 26 20.66 0.45 -10.65
N GLU A 27 19.86 1.28 -11.31
CA GLU A 27 20.15 1.63 -12.71
C GLU A 27 21.36 2.54 -12.88
N LEU A 28 21.64 3.42 -11.91
CA LEU A 28 22.86 4.24 -11.95
C LEU A 28 24.12 3.37 -11.86
N VAL A 29 24.09 2.29 -11.08
CA VAL A 29 25.18 1.32 -10.95
C VAL A 29 25.33 0.47 -12.21
N LEU A 30 24.25 0.23 -12.95
CA LEU A 30 24.27 -0.58 -14.17
C LEU A 30 25.05 0.11 -15.32
N ILE A 31 25.05 1.45 -15.37
CA ILE A 31 25.77 2.22 -16.41
C ILE A 31 27.30 1.98 -16.39
N PRO A 32 28.04 2.16 -15.28
CA PRO A 32 29.48 1.88 -15.25
C PRO A 32 29.80 0.41 -15.49
N ILE A 33 28.93 -0.52 -15.06
CA ILE A 33 29.09 -1.95 -15.36
C ILE A 33 28.98 -2.20 -16.87
N ALA A 34 27.96 -1.64 -17.53
CA ALA A 34 27.78 -1.76 -18.97
C ALA A 34 28.96 -1.13 -19.74
N MET A 35 29.43 0.05 -19.32
CA MET A 35 30.61 0.69 -19.91
C MET A 35 31.87 -0.17 -19.75
N TRP A 36 32.08 -0.77 -18.58
CA TRP A 36 33.24 -1.65 -18.33
C TRP A 36 33.22 -2.89 -19.22
N ILE A 37 32.04 -3.51 -19.39
CA ILE A 37 31.86 -4.66 -20.29
C ILE A 37 32.17 -4.25 -21.74
N VAL A 38 31.61 -3.14 -22.24
CA VAL A 38 31.88 -2.69 -23.61
C VAL A 38 33.37 -2.41 -23.82
N TYR A 39 34.01 -1.77 -22.86
CA TYR A 39 35.45 -1.47 -22.93
C TYR A 39 36.31 -2.73 -23.08
N ILE A 40 36.01 -3.80 -22.34
CA ILE A 40 36.77 -5.06 -22.41
C ILE A 40 36.53 -5.80 -23.72
N PHE A 41 35.28 -5.90 -24.17
CA PHE A 41 34.93 -6.76 -25.30
C PHE A 41 35.06 -6.06 -26.67
N ARG A 42 34.73 -4.77 -26.74
CA ARG A 42 34.65 -3.99 -27.99
C ARG A 42 35.01 -2.51 -27.74
N PRO A 43 36.30 -2.18 -27.48
CA PRO A 43 36.72 -0.82 -27.19
C PRO A 43 36.44 0.17 -28.32
N ASP A 44 36.46 -0.28 -29.58
CA ASP A 44 36.12 0.57 -30.75
C ASP A 44 34.68 1.10 -30.70
N TRP A 45 33.79 0.42 -29.98
CA TRP A 45 32.38 0.78 -29.85
C TRP A 45 32.09 1.59 -28.58
N PHE A 46 33.11 1.81 -27.74
CA PHE A 46 32.97 2.44 -26.44
C PHE A 46 32.30 3.82 -26.53
N LEU A 47 32.78 4.70 -27.42
CA LEU A 47 32.21 6.03 -27.58
C LEU A 47 30.72 6.00 -27.99
N ILE A 48 30.37 5.15 -28.96
CA ILE A 48 28.99 5.02 -29.44
C ILE A 48 28.10 4.47 -28.33
N ALA A 49 28.56 3.43 -27.62
CA ALA A 49 27.84 2.82 -26.51
C ALA A 49 27.64 3.80 -25.35
N THR A 50 28.65 4.62 -25.00
CA THR A 50 28.53 5.65 -23.96
C THR A 50 27.47 6.68 -24.31
N VAL A 51 27.45 7.18 -25.55
CA VAL A 51 26.44 8.15 -25.98
C VAL A 51 25.03 7.55 -25.91
N LEU A 52 24.86 6.32 -26.40
CA LEU A 52 23.57 5.62 -26.34
C LEU A 52 23.13 5.35 -24.89
N LEU A 53 24.05 4.98 -24.00
CA LEU A 53 23.77 4.77 -22.58
C LEU A 53 23.33 6.07 -21.89
N ILE A 54 23.98 7.20 -22.19
CA ILE A 54 23.58 8.49 -21.61
C ILE A 54 22.17 8.87 -22.07
N ILE A 55 21.89 8.79 -23.38
CA ILE A 55 20.57 9.10 -23.93
C ILE A 55 19.52 8.16 -23.33
N GLY A 56 19.80 6.87 -23.31
CA GLY A 56 18.93 5.84 -22.74
C GLY A 56 18.65 6.07 -21.26
N ALA A 57 19.67 6.42 -20.46
CA ALA A 57 19.52 6.72 -19.04
C ALA A 57 18.60 7.92 -18.81
N VAL A 58 18.76 9.00 -19.59
CA VAL A 58 17.88 10.19 -19.50
C VAL A 58 16.43 9.82 -19.82
N VAL A 59 16.20 9.09 -20.92
CA VAL A 59 14.85 8.65 -21.32
C VAL A 59 14.25 7.73 -20.26
N PHE A 60 15.03 6.80 -19.72
CA PHE A 60 14.58 5.85 -18.70
C PHE A 60 14.20 6.55 -17.40
N VAL A 61 15.02 7.49 -16.92
CA VAL A 61 14.71 8.31 -15.74
C VAL A 61 13.46 9.15 -15.97
N ALA A 62 13.32 9.77 -17.15
CA ALA A 62 12.11 10.52 -17.50
C ALA A 62 10.87 9.62 -17.50
N ALA A 63 10.94 8.43 -18.11
CA ALA A 63 9.85 7.46 -18.11
C ALA A 63 9.48 7.03 -16.68
N LYS A 64 10.48 6.66 -15.86
CA LYS A 64 10.24 6.34 -14.43
C LYS A 64 9.61 7.51 -13.69
N TYR A 65 10.05 8.74 -13.94
CA TYR A 65 9.45 9.92 -13.33
C TYR A 65 7.97 10.04 -13.71
N TYR A 66 7.61 9.88 -14.98
CA TYR A 66 6.20 9.97 -15.39
C TYR A 66 5.33 8.80 -14.92
N LEU A 67 5.88 7.58 -14.81
CA LEU A 67 5.09 6.39 -14.46
C LEU A 67 5.07 6.10 -12.96
N VAL A 68 6.19 6.29 -12.26
CA VAL A 68 6.38 5.88 -10.85
C VAL A 68 6.20 7.05 -9.89
N TYR A 69 6.56 8.27 -10.28
CA TYR A 69 6.39 9.42 -9.37
C TYR A 69 4.92 9.66 -8.98
N PRO A 70 3.92 9.56 -9.88
CA PRO A 70 2.52 9.70 -9.49
C PRO A 70 2.06 8.66 -8.48
N SER A 71 2.49 7.40 -8.61
CA SER A 71 2.14 6.33 -7.67
C SER A 71 2.89 6.41 -6.33
N LEU A 72 3.98 7.19 -6.26
CA LEU A 72 4.67 7.53 -5.02
C LEU A 72 4.09 8.78 -4.33
N LEU A 73 3.45 9.67 -5.11
CA LEU A 73 2.78 10.89 -4.63
C LEU A 73 1.37 10.61 -4.12
N GLU A 74 0.68 9.65 -4.74
CA GLU A 74 -0.37 8.96 -4.04
C GLU A 74 0.31 8.36 -2.81
N GLU A 75 0.13 9.02 -1.66
CA GLU A 75 0.28 8.37 -0.37
C GLU A 75 -0.32 6.97 -0.52
N ALA A 76 0.20 6.00 0.23
CA ALA A 76 -0.52 4.75 0.39
C ALA A 76 -1.90 5.08 0.97
N ARG A 77 -2.85 5.50 0.13
CA ARG A 77 -4.26 5.50 0.40
C ARG A 77 -4.43 4.06 0.82
N PRO A 78 -4.73 3.81 2.10
CA PRO A 78 -4.90 2.44 2.53
C PRO A 78 -5.91 1.89 1.54
N PHE A 79 -5.47 0.90 0.74
CA PHE A 79 -6.10 0.51 -0.53
C PHE A 79 -7.56 0.03 -0.39
N TYR A 80 -8.12 0.15 0.82
CA TYR A 80 -9.48 -0.15 1.23
C TYR A 80 -9.83 0.78 2.40
N GLU A 81 -10.11 2.05 2.16
CA GLU A 81 -10.83 2.87 3.14
C GLU A 81 -12.28 2.36 3.25
N LEU A 82 -12.44 1.21 3.89
CA LEU A 82 -13.74 0.67 4.27
C LEU A 82 -14.42 1.58 5.29
N LYS A 83 -13.65 2.42 5.98
CA LYS A 83 -14.14 3.36 6.99
C LYS A 83 -15.23 4.27 6.40
N GLY A 84 -16.38 4.26 7.04
CA GLY A 84 -17.57 5.00 6.64
C GLY A 84 -18.49 4.24 5.67
N MET A 85 -18.05 3.11 5.10
CA MET A 85 -18.92 2.28 4.26
C MET A 85 -19.95 1.54 5.10
N THR A 86 -21.14 1.36 4.52
CA THR A 86 -22.21 0.56 5.09
C THR A 86 -22.19 -0.86 4.54
N GLY A 87 -22.52 -1.82 5.41
CA GLY A 87 -22.61 -3.23 5.05
C GLY A 87 -23.75 -3.92 5.76
N ILE A 88 -23.96 -5.19 5.43
CA ILE A 88 -24.97 -6.05 6.06
C ILE A 88 -24.26 -7.19 6.78
N VAL A 89 -24.66 -7.47 8.02
CA VAL A 89 -24.17 -8.62 8.77
C VAL A 89 -24.67 -9.91 8.13
N ILE A 90 -23.75 -10.80 7.74
CA ILE A 90 -24.08 -12.11 7.17
C ILE A 90 -23.85 -13.26 8.15
N GLU A 91 -23.03 -13.02 9.17
CA GLU A 91 -22.75 -13.92 10.30
C GLU A 91 -22.64 -13.04 11.55
N GLU A 92 -23.28 -13.46 12.64
CA GLU A 92 -23.38 -12.71 13.90
C GLU A 92 -22.02 -12.11 14.32
N VAL A 93 -22.02 -10.80 14.60
CA VAL A 93 -20.81 -10.07 14.95
C VAL A 93 -20.73 -9.88 16.45
N THR A 94 -19.71 -10.46 17.04
CA THR A 94 -19.36 -10.36 18.47
C THR A 94 -18.11 -9.48 18.63
N GLN A 95 -17.61 -9.38 19.87
CA GLN A 95 -16.33 -8.73 20.17
C GLN A 95 -15.12 -9.44 19.55
N ILE A 96 -15.23 -10.71 19.16
CA ILE A 96 -14.08 -11.53 18.74
C ILE A 96 -14.16 -11.85 17.25
N ALA A 97 -15.35 -12.15 16.74
CA ALA A 97 -15.55 -12.63 15.37
C ALA A 97 -16.95 -12.31 14.85
N GLY A 98 -17.06 -12.37 13.53
CA GLY A 98 -18.29 -12.14 12.77
C GLY A 98 -17.95 -11.85 11.32
N LYS A 99 -18.98 -11.75 10.47
CA LYS A 99 -18.77 -11.42 9.05
C LYS A 99 -19.83 -10.46 8.55
N ILE A 100 -19.36 -9.49 7.77
CA ILE A 100 -20.21 -8.52 7.09
C ILE A 100 -19.98 -8.60 5.59
N ARG A 101 -20.96 -8.15 4.82
CA ARG A 101 -20.83 -7.90 3.38
C ARG A 101 -20.85 -6.41 3.13
N VAL A 102 -19.78 -5.89 2.52
CA VAL A 102 -19.67 -4.50 2.08
C VAL A 102 -19.55 -4.51 0.56
N GLY A 103 -20.55 -3.97 -0.14
CA GLY A 103 -20.65 -4.11 -1.59
C GLY A 103 -20.71 -5.59 -2.02
N ALA A 104 -19.71 -6.03 -2.78
CA ALA A 104 -19.57 -7.41 -3.25
C ALA A 104 -18.61 -8.27 -2.40
N GLU A 105 -17.93 -7.69 -1.42
CA GLU A 105 -16.88 -8.35 -0.65
C GLU A 105 -17.37 -8.78 0.74
N ILE A 106 -16.84 -9.90 1.24
CA ILE A 106 -17.08 -10.39 2.59
C ILE A 106 -15.86 -10.08 3.45
N TRP A 107 -16.10 -9.45 4.59
CA TRP A 107 -15.06 -9.02 5.52
C TRP A 107 -15.29 -9.63 6.90
N GLU A 108 -14.21 -10.03 7.56
CA GLU A 108 -14.25 -10.35 8.98
C GLU A 108 -14.55 -9.09 9.78
N ALA A 109 -15.48 -9.18 10.73
CA ALA A 109 -15.91 -8.04 11.51
C ALA A 109 -15.90 -8.34 13.02
N ARG A 110 -15.76 -7.28 13.81
CA ARG A 110 -16.05 -7.29 15.25
C ARG A 110 -16.73 -5.99 15.66
N CYS A 111 -17.49 -6.04 16.75
CA CYS A 111 -18.08 -4.87 17.39
C CYS A 111 -17.53 -4.71 18.80
N ASP A 112 -17.31 -3.48 19.26
CA ASP A 112 -16.76 -3.26 20.60
C ASP A 112 -17.81 -3.49 21.70
N ILE A 113 -19.09 -3.25 21.39
CA ILE A 113 -20.18 -3.29 22.35
C ILE A 113 -21.26 -4.28 21.88
N GLY A 114 -21.55 -5.26 22.74
CA GLY A 114 -22.66 -6.19 22.54
C GLY A 114 -22.44 -7.17 21.39
N THR A 115 -23.53 -7.48 20.70
CA THR A 115 -23.56 -8.44 19.60
C THR A 115 -24.53 -7.94 18.53
N ILE A 116 -24.13 -8.03 17.27
CA ILE A 116 -24.91 -7.56 16.13
C ILE A 116 -25.44 -8.77 15.36
N ASN A 117 -26.75 -8.90 15.34
CA ASN A 117 -27.44 -10.01 14.70
C ASN A 117 -27.30 -9.99 13.17
N LYS A 118 -27.34 -11.19 12.59
CA LYS A 118 -27.40 -11.36 11.13
C LYS A 118 -28.57 -10.58 10.51
N GLY A 119 -28.31 -9.94 9.38
CA GLY A 119 -29.27 -9.09 8.66
C GLY A 119 -29.26 -7.63 9.09
N THR A 120 -28.52 -7.26 10.14
CA THR A 120 -28.44 -5.87 10.60
C THR A 120 -27.52 -5.05 9.68
N GLU A 121 -27.91 -3.81 9.40
CA GLU A 121 -27.06 -2.84 8.71
C GLU A 121 -26.04 -2.22 9.69
N VAL A 122 -24.79 -2.16 9.25
CA VAL A 122 -23.66 -1.67 10.05
C VAL A 122 -22.82 -0.69 9.26
N VAL A 123 -22.11 0.17 9.98
CA VAL A 123 -21.09 1.07 9.43
C VAL A 123 -19.70 0.64 9.89
N VAL A 124 -18.72 0.66 8.99
CA VAL A 124 -17.33 0.38 9.32
C VAL A 124 -16.69 1.63 9.94
N LEU A 125 -16.18 1.51 11.16
CA LEU A 125 -15.51 2.59 11.88
C LEU A 125 -14.01 2.64 11.58
N ALA A 126 -13.40 1.48 11.45
CA ALA A 126 -11.98 1.33 11.20
C ALA A 126 -11.67 -0.05 10.62
N ARG A 127 -10.56 -0.14 9.89
CA ARG A 127 -9.98 -1.42 9.46
C ARG A 127 -8.76 -1.69 10.34
N GLU A 128 -8.69 -2.89 10.87
CA GLU A 128 -7.57 -3.40 11.67
C GLU A 128 -7.01 -4.64 10.99
N SER A 129 -5.99 -4.43 10.15
CA SER A 129 -5.40 -5.48 9.31
C SER A 129 -6.44 -6.17 8.41
N MET A 130 -6.81 -7.42 8.67
CA MET A 130 -7.79 -8.19 7.88
C MET A 130 -9.21 -8.20 8.48
N LYS A 131 -9.42 -7.47 9.58
CA LYS A 131 -10.71 -7.40 10.28
C LYS A 131 -11.20 -5.95 10.33
N VAL A 132 -12.51 -5.75 10.23
CA VAL A 132 -13.13 -4.43 10.36
C VAL A 132 -13.86 -4.28 11.68
N ARG A 133 -13.79 -3.09 12.24
CA ARG A 133 -14.56 -2.70 13.42
C ARG A 133 -15.85 -2.04 12.96
N VAL A 134 -16.98 -2.51 13.47
CA VAL A 134 -18.31 -2.05 13.03
C VAL A 134 -19.23 -1.72 14.19
N GLU A 135 -20.18 -0.83 13.91
CA GLU A 135 -21.31 -0.52 14.78
C GLU A 135 -22.64 -0.56 14.02
N PRO A 136 -23.77 -0.80 14.70
CA PRO A 136 -25.09 -0.71 14.10
C PRO A 136 -25.34 0.70 13.53
N LEU A 137 -25.86 0.77 12.31
CA LEU A 137 -26.13 2.05 11.66
C LEU A 137 -27.12 2.92 12.48
N SER A 138 -28.05 2.29 13.19
CA SER A 138 -29.02 2.95 14.07
C SER A 138 -28.37 3.81 15.17
N ASN A 139 -27.17 3.46 15.62
CA ASN A 139 -26.48 4.16 16.71
C ASN A 139 -25.92 5.52 16.25
N ARG A 140 -25.60 5.65 14.95
CA ARG A 140 -25.08 6.90 14.36
C ARG A 140 -26.15 7.96 14.19
N THR A 141 -27.40 7.55 13.95
CA THR A 141 -28.53 8.48 13.81
C THR A 141 -28.96 9.10 15.14
N ALA A 142 -28.58 8.49 16.27
CA ALA A 142 -28.90 8.97 17.62
C ALA A 142 -27.88 9.98 18.19
N THR A 143 -26.77 10.22 17.49
CA THR A 143 -25.67 11.10 17.93
C THR A 143 -25.52 12.38 17.10
N ASN A 144 -26.54 12.73 16.29
CA ASN A 144 -26.61 13.97 15.51
C ASN A 144 -27.70 14.89 16.05
#